data_AF-A0A5J1TET6-F1
#
_entry.id   AF-A0A5J1TET6-F1
#
_cell.length_a   1.000
_cell.length_b   1.000
_cell.length_c   1.000
_cell.angle_alpha   90.00
_cell.angle_beta   90.00
_cell.angle_gamma   90.00
#
_symmetry.space_group_name_H-M   'P 1'
#
loop_
_entity.id
_entity.type
_entity.pdbx_description
1 polymer ?
#
loop_
_entity_poly.entity_id
_entity_poly.type
_entity_poly.pdbx_seq_one_letter_code
_entity_poly.pdbx_strand_id
1 'polypeptide(L)'
;MNTLLNHYQTCLNDFTRPAIIHGQCQPEIISWHKLAMVPCTLPGGELAGLVIPERLQHVLSLPTTAPITAAQDINTGLMSLLLPGVLLSECERLGMRRLSNKLVSLFQQFNSPGVKECLTLLCWSELATSINHDEWNELHRLQAEALMRWLDEKLQTLWELQPQIEDYVALNN
;
A
#
# COMPACT_ATOMS: atom_id res chain seq x y z
N MET A 1 10.89 7.62 -19.51
CA MET A 1 11.36 6.99 -18.25
C MET A 1 10.62 7.65 -17.11
N ASN A 2 9.92 6.88 -16.26
CA ASN A 2 9.07 7.43 -15.21
C ASN A 2 9.94 7.80 -13.99
N THR A 3 10.26 9.09 -13.85
CA THR A 3 11.17 9.60 -12.81
C THR A 3 10.66 9.32 -11.40
N LEU A 4 9.35 9.44 -11.18
CA LEU A 4 8.71 9.18 -9.89
C LEU A 4 8.81 7.70 -9.48
N LEU A 5 8.42 6.79 -10.37
CA LEU A 5 8.48 5.35 -10.10
C LEU A 5 9.92 4.91 -9.77
N ASN A 6 10.89 5.39 -10.54
CA ASN A 6 12.30 5.10 -10.28
C ASN A 6 12.77 5.66 -8.94
N HIS A 7 12.27 6.82 -8.53
CA HIS A 7 12.62 7.41 -7.25
C HIS A 7 12.09 6.57 -6.08
N TYR A 8 10.81 6.17 -6.11
CA TYR A 8 10.25 5.23 -5.14
C TYR A 8 11.00 3.90 -5.11
N GLN A 9 11.27 3.32 -6.29
CA GLN A 9 11.94 2.03 -6.37
C GLN A 9 13.35 2.09 -5.78
N THR A 10 14.09 3.17 -6.04
CA THR A 10 15.44 3.37 -5.49
C THR A 10 15.37 3.48 -3.97
N CYS A 11 14.50 4.34 -3.45
CA CYS A 11 14.37 4.52 -2.01
C CYS A 11 13.92 3.22 -1.32
N LEU A 12 12.90 2.53 -1.85
CA LEU A 12 12.44 1.25 -1.28
C LEU A 12 13.56 0.20 -1.28
N ASN A 13 14.35 0.11 -2.34
CA ASN A 13 15.48 -0.83 -2.43
C ASN A 13 16.55 -0.55 -1.36
N ASP A 14 16.80 0.72 -1.06
CA ASP A 14 17.78 1.14 -0.05
C ASP A 14 17.38 0.75 1.38
N PHE A 15 16.09 0.58 1.66
CA PHE A 15 15.59 0.03 2.94
C PHE A 15 15.38 -1.49 2.91
N THR A 16 14.99 -2.04 1.76
CA THR A 16 14.77 -3.48 1.58
C THR A 16 16.05 -4.29 1.76
N ARG A 17 17.15 -3.83 1.14
CA ARG A 17 18.41 -4.57 1.16
C ARG A 17 18.95 -4.75 2.59
N PRO A 18 19.02 -3.71 3.45
CA PRO A 18 19.34 -3.88 4.87
C PRO A 18 18.36 -4.79 5.61
N ALA A 19 17.05 -4.67 5.39
CA ALA A 19 16.06 -5.49 6.06
C ALA A 19 16.29 -7.00 5.82
N ILE A 20 16.63 -7.39 4.58
CA ILE A 20 17.00 -8.77 4.24
C ILE A 20 18.32 -9.18 4.91
N ILE A 21 19.36 -8.35 4.82
CA ILE A 21 20.69 -8.64 5.41
C ILE A 21 20.60 -8.85 6.92
N HIS A 22 19.72 -8.11 7.59
CA HIS A 22 19.51 -8.20 9.03
C HIS A 22 18.44 -9.21 9.45
N GLY A 23 17.88 -9.99 8.50
CA GLY A 23 16.91 -11.03 8.80
C GLY A 23 15.54 -10.51 9.26
N GLN A 24 15.19 -9.27 8.92
CA GLN A 24 13.87 -8.67 9.17
C GLN A 24 12.84 -9.03 8.10
N CYS A 25 13.31 -9.47 6.93
CA CYS A 25 12.48 -9.99 5.85
C CYS A 25 13.20 -11.16 5.18
N GLN A 26 12.43 -12.06 4.57
CA GLN A 26 12.96 -13.10 3.70
C GLN A 26 13.40 -12.50 2.35
N PRO A 27 14.45 -13.01 1.69
CA PRO A 27 14.93 -12.49 0.41
C PRO A 27 13.85 -12.39 -0.68
N GLU A 28 12.88 -13.30 -0.67
CA GLU A 28 11.79 -13.36 -1.63
C GLU A 28 10.83 -12.17 -1.55
N ILE A 29 10.90 -11.35 -0.47
CA ILE A 29 10.16 -10.09 -0.33
C ILE A 29 10.44 -9.11 -1.48
N ILE A 30 11.56 -9.25 -2.18
CA ILE A 30 11.91 -8.43 -3.35
C ILE A 30 10.81 -8.52 -4.42
N SER A 31 10.12 -9.66 -4.53
CA SER A 31 8.99 -9.83 -5.45
C SER A 31 7.83 -8.87 -5.16
N TRP A 32 7.62 -8.52 -3.89
CA TRP A 32 6.64 -7.55 -3.43
C TRP A 32 7.12 -6.10 -3.56
N HIS A 33 8.43 -5.88 -3.47
CA HIS A 33 9.02 -4.55 -3.52
C HIS A 33 9.31 -4.05 -4.93
N LYS A 34 8.94 -4.81 -5.96
CA LYS A 34 8.89 -4.31 -7.33
C LYS A 34 7.63 -3.48 -7.52
N LEU A 35 7.81 -2.22 -7.90
CA LEU A 35 6.72 -1.26 -8.03
C LEU A 35 6.31 -1.06 -9.49
N ALA A 36 5.05 -0.72 -9.68
CA ALA A 36 4.46 -0.34 -10.96
C ALA A 36 3.59 0.90 -10.80
N MET A 37 3.17 1.50 -11.92
CA MET A 37 2.27 2.64 -11.94
C MET A 37 0.98 2.31 -12.71
N VAL A 38 -0.14 2.53 -12.04
CA VAL A 38 -1.50 2.31 -12.55
C VAL A 38 -2.30 3.61 -12.47
N PRO A 39 -3.41 3.75 -13.21
CA PRO A 39 -4.27 4.91 -13.05
C PRO A 39 -5.13 4.73 -11.79
N CYS A 40 -5.42 5.83 -11.10
CA CYS A 40 -6.43 5.87 -10.04
C CYS A 40 -7.29 7.11 -10.18
N THR A 41 -8.46 7.10 -9.54
CA THR A 41 -9.36 8.26 -9.48
C THR A 41 -9.21 8.93 -8.12
N LEU A 42 -8.89 10.22 -8.12
CA LEU A 42 -8.82 11.03 -6.90
C LEU A 42 -10.22 11.32 -6.35
N PRO A 43 -10.36 11.71 -5.07
CA PRO A 43 -11.65 12.10 -4.49
C PRO A 43 -12.41 13.17 -5.29
N GLY A 44 -11.69 14.04 -6.01
CA GLY A 44 -12.27 15.08 -6.88
C GLY A 44 -12.70 14.59 -8.26
N GLY A 45 -12.53 13.30 -8.58
CA GLY A 45 -12.84 12.70 -9.89
C GLY A 45 -11.72 12.80 -10.93
N GLU A 46 -10.60 13.45 -10.58
CA GLU A 46 -9.44 13.57 -11.47
C GLU A 46 -8.66 12.26 -11.56
N LEU A 47 -8.12 11.95 -12.74
CA LEU A 47 -7.23 10.80 -12.93
C LEU A 47 -5.80 11.15 -12.52
N ALA A 48 -5.17 10.26 -11.75
CA ALA A 48 -3.79 10.37 -11.33
C ALA A 48 -3.04 9.05 -11.52
N GLY A 49 -1.70 9.11 -11.53
CA GLY A 49 -0.86 7.91 -11.46
C GLY A 49 -0.68 7.48 -10.01
N LEU A 50 -0.96 6.21 -9.71
CA LEU A 50 -0.76 5.58 -8.40
C LEU A 50 0.40 4.58 -8.49
N VAL A 51 1.35 4.68 -7.57
CA VAL A 51 2.42 3.69 -7.41
C VAL A 51 1.94 2.57 -6.49
N ILE A 52 1.98 1.33 -7.01
CA ILE A 52 1.56 0.12 -6.29
C ILE A 52 2.61 -0.99 -6.46
N PRO A 53 2.56 -2.06 -5.64
CA PRO A 53 3.30 -3.29 -5.92
C PRO A 53 2.87 -3.89 -7.29
N GLU A 54 3.83 -4.24 -8.13
CA GLU A 54 3.58 -4.84 -9.45
C GLU A 54 2.78 -6.15 -9.33
N ARG A 55 3.03 -6.93 -8.27
CA ARG A 55 2.25 -8.14 -8.00
C ARG A 55 0.75 -7.84 -7.84
N LEU A 56 0.43 -6.75 -7.14
CA LEU A 56 -0.95 -6.33 -6.92
C LEU A 56 -1.59 -5.81 -8.23
N GLN A 57 -0.81 -5.13 -9.07
CA GLN A 57 -1.24 -4.77 -10.42
C GLN A 57 -1.72 -5.99 -11.20
N HIS A 58 -0.93 -7.07 -11.19
CA HIS A 58 -1.25 -8.30 -11.91
C HIS A 58 -2.47 -9.01 -11.36
N VAL A 59 -2.59 -9.11 -10.03
CA VAL A 59 -3.75 -9.72 -9.36
C VAL A 59 -5.03 -8.99 -9.74
N LEU A 60 -5.01 -7.65 -9.70
CA LEU A 60 -6.17 -6.81 -10.01
C LEU A 60 -6.36 -6.57 -11.52
N SER A 61 -5.53 -7.18 -12.38
CA SER A 61 -5.57 -6.99 -13.84
C SER A 61 -5.57 -5.52 -14.28
N LEU A 62 -4.83 -4.67 -13.59
CA LEU A 62 -4.83 -3.22 -13.81
C LEU A 62 -3.95 -2.82 -14.99
N PRO A 63 -4.37 -1.83 -15.81
CA PRO A 63 -3.57 -1.36 -16.93
C PRO A 63 -2.33 -0.60 -16.42
N THR A 64 -1.19 -0.82 -17.05
CA THR A 64 -0.01 0.03 -16.85
C THR A 64 -0.25 1.39 -17.51
N THR A 65 0.05 2.48 -16.81
CA THR A 65 -0.16 3.83 -17.37
C THR A 65 1.16 4.52 -17.72
N ALA A 66 1.13 5.35 -18.77
CA ALA A 66 2.17 6.33 -19.04
C ALA A 66 2.26 7.34 -17.86
N PRO A 67 3.42 7.98 -17.61
CA PRO A 67 3.55 8.92 -16.51
C PRO A 67 2.52 10.06 -16.65
N ILE A 68 1.51 10.06 -15.78
CA ILE A 68 0.59 11.18 -15.58
C ILE A 68 1.34 12.20 -14.74
N THR A 69 1.27 13.48 -15.11
CA THR A 69 1.95 14.59 -14.42
C THR A 69 1.60 14.57 -12.94
N ALA A 70 2.56 14.19 -12.11
CA ALA A 70 2.37 14.00 -10.68
C ALA A 70 3.30 14.92 -9.91
N ALA A 71 2.81 15.47 -8.79
CA ALA A 71 3.65 16.11 -7.79
C ALA A 71 4.79 15.14 -7.40
N GLN A 72 6.02 15.65 -7.34
CA GLN A 72 7.23 14.82 -7.20
C GLN A 72 7.69 14.60 -5.76
N ASP A 73 7.04 15.26 -4.79
CA ASP A 73 7.49 15.24 -3.39
C ASP A 73 7.10 13.91 -2.74
N ILE A 74 8.00 12.93 -2.82
CA ILE A 74 7.92 11.69 -2.06
C ILE A 74 8.45 11.91 -0.66
N ASN A 75 7.84 11.27 0.34
CA ASN A 75 8.28 11.33 1.72
C ASN A 75 9.19 10.13 2.01
N THR A 76 10.49 10.31 1.74
CA THR A 76 11.49 9.25 1.91
C THR A 76 11.63 8.77 3.36
N GLY A 77 11.25 9.60 4.34
CA GLY A 77 11.29 9.25 5.77
C GLY A 77 10.37 8.07 6.14
N LEU A 78 9.34 7.82 5.32
CA LEU A 78 8.39 6.72 5.52
C LEU A 78 8.90 5.39 4.96
N MET A 79 9.91 5.37 4.10
CA MET A 79 10.37 4.16 3.40
C MET A 79 11.00 3.10 4.32
N SER A 80 11.37 3.48 5.55
CA SER A 80 11.77 2.56 6.62
C SER A 80 10.65 1.57 7.01
N LEU A 81 9.40 1.90 6.67
CA LEU A 81 8.23 1.04 6.84
C LEU A 81 7.97 0.14 5.62
N LEU A 82 8.89 0.09 4.64
CA LEU A 82 8.78 -0.69 3.41
C LEU A 82 7.48 -0.38 2.64
N LEU A 83 6.72 -1.38 2.21
CA LEU A 83 5.46 -1.18 1.47
C LEU A 83 4.42 -0.31 2.20
N PRO A 84 4.12 -0.52 3.50
CA PRO A 84 3.31 0.43 4.26
C PRO A 84 3.80 1.89 4.13
N GLY A 85 5.12 2.09 4.12
CA GLY A 85 5.74 3.39 3.91
C GLY A 85 5.49 4.00 2.54
N VAL A 86 5.58 3.18 1.48
CA VAL A 86 5.26 3.57 0.11
C VAL A 86 3.80 3.99 0.00
N LEU A 87 2.87 3.21 0.56
CA LEU A 87 1.45 3.54 0.57
C LEU A 87 1.18 4.90 1.24
N LEU A 88 1.76 5.14 2.42
CA LEU A 88 1.60 6.40 3.15
C LEU A 88 2.16 7.59 2.36
N SER A 89 3.35 7.45 1.79
CA SER A 89 3.94 8.51 0.96
C SER A 89 3.12 8.77 -0.30
N GLU A 90 2.57 7.74 -0.94
CA GLU A 90 1.69 7.87 -2.10
C GLU A 90 0.40 8.61 -1.74
N CYS A 91 -0.19 8.29 -0.59
CA CYS A 91 -1.35 9.03 -0.08
C CYS A 91 -1.03 10.52 0.10
N GLU A 92 0.13 10.87 0.66
CA GLU A 92 0.55 12.26 0.83
C GLU A 92 0.76 12.98 -0.52
N ARG A 93 1.46 12.31 -1.46
CA ARG A 93 1.78 12.84 -2.79
C ARG A 93 0.52 13.12 -3.61
N LEU A 94 -0.50 12.27 -3.49
CA LEU A 94 -1.79 12.40 -4.15
C LEU A 94 -2.76 13.35 -3.41
N GLY A 95 -2.29 14.06 -2.38
CA GLY A 95 -3.11 15.00 -1.61
C GLY A 95 -4.08 14.34 -0.61
N MET A 96 -4.03 13.03 -0.45
CA MET A 96 -4.86 12.24 0.46
C MET A 96 -4.26 12.17 1.90
N ARG A 97 -3.79 13.31 2.42
CA ARG A 97 -3.12 13.38 3.74
C ARG A 97 -3.97 12.86 4.89
N ARG A 98 -5.29 13.06 4.82
CA ARG A 98 -6.21 12.54 5.84
C ARG A 98 -6.18 11.01 5.90
N LEU A 99 -6.22 10.34 4.75
CA LEU A 99 -6.12 8.88 4.65
C LEU A 99 -4.76 8.40 5.17
N SER A 100 -3.66 9.03 4.76
CA SER A 100 -2.31 8.72 5.27
C SER A 100 -2.27 8.75 6.81
N ASN A 101 -2.74 9.84 7.42
CA ASN A 101 -2.76 9.98 8.87
C ASN A 101 -3.62 8.91 9.58
N LYS A 102 -4.74 8.49 8.95
CA LYS A 102 -5.59 7.44 9.50
C LYS A 102 -4.96 6.05 9.36
N LEU A 103 -4.27 5.77 8.26
CA LEU A 103 -3.48 4.55 8.11
C LEU A 103 -2.36 4.47 9.16
N VAL A 104 -1.64 5.57 9.42
CA VAL A 104 -0.64 5.62 10.52
C VAL A 104 -1.28 5.26 11.85
N SER A 105 -2.46 5.84 12.16
CA SER A 105 -3.17 5.54 13.41
C SER A 105 -3.58 4.06 13.47
N LEU A 106 -4.10 3.49 12.38
CA LEU A 106 -4.48 2.09 12.28
C LEU A 106 -3.28 1.16 12.50
N PHE A 107 -2.16 1.44 11.82
CA PHE A 107 -0.94 0.64 11.95
C PHE A 107 -0.36 0.67 13.35
N GLN A 108 -0.52 1.76 14.10
CA GLN A 108 -0.05 1.87 15.48
C GLN A 108 -1.01 1.21 16.48
N GLN A 109 -2.31 1.31 16.22
CA GLN A 109 -3.36 0.79 17.10
C GLN A 109 -3.51 -0.73 17.00
N PHE A 110 -3.36 -1.29 15.80
CA PHE A 110 -3.58 -2.71 15.52
C PHE A 110 -2.29 -3.41 15.13
N ASN A 111 -1.50 -3.78 16.14
CA ASN A 111 -0.18 -4.42 15.97
C ASN A 111 -0.23 -5.95 15.93
N SER A 112 -1.42 -6.54 15.74
CA SER A 112 -1.54 -7.99 15.57
C SER A 112 -0.79 -8.44 14.30
N PRO A 113 -0.10 -9.60 14.32
CA PRO A 113 0.63 -10.10 13.16
C PRO A 113 -0.24 -10.14 11.90
N GLY A 114 0.26 -9.59 10.80
CA GLY A 114 -0.41 -9.60 9.50
C GLY A 114 -1.51 -8.56 9.29
N VAL A 115 -1.97 -7.86 10.34
CA VAL A 115 -3.05 -6.86 10.19
C VAL A 115 -2.56 -5.64 9.40
N LYS A 116 -1.35 -5.16 9.67
CA LYS A 116 -0.74 -4.05 8.95
C LYS A 116 -0.54 -4.39 7.47
N GLU A 117 -0.06 -5.59 7.19
CA GLU A 117 0.16 -6.13 5.84
C GLU A 117 -1.17 -6.23 5.08
N CYS A 118 -2.21 -6.79 5.73
CA CYS A 118 -3.55 -6.89 5.20
C CYS A 118 -4.14 -5.50 4.87
N LEU A 119 -4.13 -4.57 5.83
CA LEU A 119 -4.58 -3.19 5.62
C LEU A 119 -3.84 -2.50 4.49
N THR A 120 -2.53 -2.73 4.38
CA THR A 120 -1.69 -2.12 3.33
C THR A 120 -2.12 -2.59 1.93
N LEU A 121 -2.22 -3.90 1.72
CA LEU A 121 -2.60 -4.44 0.41
C LEU A 121 -4.06 -4.14 0.06
N LEU A 122 -4.97 -4.21 1.05
CA LEU A 122 -6.37 -3.87 0.85
C LEU A 122 -6.56 -2.40 0.48
N CYS A 123 -5.87 -1.49 1.18
CA CYS A 123 -5.95 -0.05 0.89
C CYS A 123 -5.47 0.27 -0.53
N TRP A 124 -4.34 -0.28 -0.97
CA TRP A 124 -3.89 -0.10 -2.35
C TRP A 124 -4.87 -0.64 -3.37
N SER A 125 -5.46 -1.81 -3.09
CA SER A 125 -6.41 -2.43 -4.00
C SER A 125 -7.64 -1.57 -4.20
N GLU A 126 -8.17 -1.01 -3.11
CA GLU A 126 -9.30 -0.09 -3.17
C GLU A 126 -8.91 1.26 -3.79
N LEU A 127 -7.71 1.80 -3.50
CA LEU A 127 -7.21 3.02 -4.14
C LEU A 127 -7.13 2.89 -5.67
N ALA A 128 -6.73 1.72 -6.16
CA ALA A 128 -6.60 1.45 -7.58
C ALA A 128 -7.93 1.17 -8.29
N THR A 129 -8.99 0.81 -7.54
CA THR A 129 -10.28 0.38 -8.10
C THR A 129 -11.40 1.36 -7.74
N SER A 130 -11.83 1.37 -6.48
CA SER A 130 -12.89 2.24 -5.97
C SER A 130 -12.87 2.33 -4.45
N ILE A 131 -12.04 3.21 -3.88
CA ILE A 131 -11.95 3.39 -2.44
C ILE A 131 -13.12 4.19 -1.89
N ASN A 132 -13.66 3.76 -0.75
CA ASN A 132 -14.55 4.58 0.06
C ASN A 132 -13.75 5.35 1.11
N HIS A 133 -13.40 6.60 0.81
CA HIS A 133 -12.59 7.43 1.71
C HIS A 133 -13.24 7.66 3.07
N ASP A 134 -14.57 7.81 3.13
CA ASP A 134 -15.26 8.04 4.39
C ASP A 134 -15.19 6.81 5.30
N GLU A 135 -15.37 5.62 4.74
CA GLU A 135 -15.21 4.35 5.45
C GLU A 135 -13.79 4.21 6.03
N TRP A 136 -12.75 4.35 5.20
CA TRP A 136 -11.35 4.26 5.64
C TRP A 136 -10.99 5.29 6.71
N ASN A 137 -11.54 6.50 6.60
CA ASN A 137 -11.30 7.57 7.57
C ASN A 137 -11.88 7.27 8.96
N GLU A 138 -12.80 6.31 9.06
CA GLU A 138 -13.52 5.95 10.29
C GLU A 138 -13.03 4.66 10.94
N LEU A 139 -12.27 3.82 10.22
CA LEU A 139 -11.78 2.53 10.74
C LEU A 139 -10.99 2.64 12.05
N HIS A 140 -10.21 3.70 12.24
CA HIS A 140 -9.46 3.95 13.47
C HIS A 140 -10.34 4.08 14.73
N ARG A 141 -11.66 4.29 14.57
CA ARG A 141 -12.62 4.34 15.69
C ARG A 141 -13.15 2.96 16.07
N LEU A 142 -12.93 1.95 15.25
CA LEU A 142 -13.39 0.58 15.52
C LEU A 142 -12.60 -0.04 16.67
N GLN A 143 -13.24 -0.95 17.38
CA GLN A 143 -12.57 -1.89 18.28
C GLN A 143 -11.96 -3.03 17.45
N ALA A 144 -11.01 -3.76 18.03
CA ALA A 144 -10.27 -4.81 17.32
C ALA A 144 -11.20 -5.86 16.68
N GLU A 145 -12.20 -6.35 17.40
CA GLU A 145 -13.13 -7.36 16.89
C GLU A 145 -13.98 -6.84 15.73
N ALA A 146 -14.32 -5.55 15.75
CA ALA A 146 -15.06 -4.92 14.67
C ALA A 146 -14.18 -4.70 13.44
N LEU A 147 -12.91 -4.33 13.62
CA LEU A 147 -11.96 -4.22 12.53
C LEU A 147 -11.70 -5.58 11.86
N MET A 148 -11.50 -6.65 12.65
CA MET A 148 -11.27 -7.98 12.08
C MET A 148 -12.47 -8.46 11.26
N ARG A 149 -13.69 -8.24 11.75
CA ARG A 149 -14.90 -8.55 10.98
C ARG A 149 -14.97 -7.74 9.69
N TRP A 150 -14.64 -6.46 9.75
CA TRP A 150 -14.59 -5.60 8.57
C TRP A 150 -13.55 -6.09 7.54
N LEU A 151 -12.37 -6.51 8.00
CA LEU A 151 -11.34 -7.11 7.14
C LEU A 151 -11.86 -8.39 6.49
N ASP A 152 -12.49 -9.28 7.26
CA ASP A 152 -13.07 -10.51 6.72
C ASP A 152 -14.12 -10.21 5.64
N GLU A 153 -15.03 -9.27 5.89
CA GLU A 153 -16.05 -8.84 4.92
C GLU A 153 -15.43 -8.29 3.61
N LYS A 154 -14.36 -7.48 3.73
CA LYS A 154 -13.60 -6.96 2.58
C LYS A 154 -12.87 -8.06 1.83
N LEU A 155 -12.31 -9.04 2.53
CA LEU A 155 -11.63 -10.17 1.89
C LEU A 155 -12.61 -11.15 1.25
N GLN A 156 -13.87 -11.24 1.70
CA GLN A 156 -14.89 -11.98 0.95
C GLN A 156 -15.21 -11.34 -0.41
N THR A 157 -15.11 -10.01 -0.51
CA THR A 157 -15.34 -9.29 -1.77
C THR A 157 -14.09 -9.26 -2.66
N LEU A 158 -12.90 -9.19 -2.06
CA LEU A 158 -11.60 -9.20 -2.74
C LEU A 158 -10.81 -10.48 -2.42
N TRP A 159 -11.45 -11.64 -2.61
CA TRP A 159 -10.92 -12.95 -2.20
C TRP A 159 -9.57 -13.30 -2.85
N GLU A 160 -9.30 -12.77 -4.04
CA GLU A 160 -8.03 -12.94 -4.75
C GLU A 160 -6.83 -12.35 -3.98
N LEU A 161 -7.07 -11.41 -3.06
CA LEU A 161 -6.03 -10.81 -2.22
C LEU A 161 -5.60 -11.72 -1.08
N GLN A 162 -6.46 -12.64 -0.62
CA GLN A 162 -6.15 -13.47 0.54
C GLN A 162 -4.82 -14.25 0.41
N PRO A 163 -4.58 -15.03 -0.68
CA PRO A 163 -3.29 -15.72 -0.84
C PRO A 163 -2.11 -14.74 -0.98
N GLN A 164 -2.35 -13.52 -1.44
CA GLN A 164 -1.31 -12.51 -1.58
C GLN A 164 -0.93 -11.91 -0.23
N ILE A 165 -1.90 -11.69 0.65
CA ILE A 165 -1.67 -11.24 2.02
C ILE A 165 -0.91 -12.31 2.79
N GLU A 166 -1.31 -13.57 2.70
CA GLU A 166 -0.62 -14.69 3.36
C GLU A 166 0.84 -14.80 2.92
N ASP A 167 1.10 -14.70 1.61
CA ASP A 167 2.45 -14.68 1.03
C ASP A 167 3.26 -13.47 1.53
N TYR A 168 2.70 -12.26 1.49
CA TYR A 168 3.40 -11.06 1.96
C TYR A 168 3.73 -11.13 3.45
N VAL A 169 2.79 -11.61 4.28
CA VAL A 169 3.00 -11.81 5.72
C VAL A 169 4.11 -12.82 5.97
N ALA A 170 4.13 -13.95 5.25
CA ALA A 170 5.17 -14.97 5.43
C ALA A 170 6.58 -14.45 5.11
N LEU A 171 6.70 -13.49 4.20
CA LEU A 171 7.98 -12.92 3.77
C LEU A 171 8.43 -11.70 4.59
N ASN A 172 7.49 -11.05 5.30
CA ASN A 172 7.71 -9.80 6.05
C ASN A 172 7.90 -10.03 7.57
N ASN A 173 8.26 -11.25 7.99
CA ASN A 173 8.44 -11.68 9.37
C ASN A 173 9.88 -12.15 9.66
#